data_AF-A0A9W7DHP9-F1
#
_entry.id   AF-A0A9W7DHP9-F1
#
_cell.length_a   1.000
_cell.length_b   1.000
_cell.length_c   1.000
_cell.angle_alpha   90.00
_cell.angle_beta   90.00
_cell.angle_gamma   90.00
#
_symmetry.space_group_name_H-M   'P 1'
#
loop_
_entity.id
_entity.type
_entity.pdbx_description
1 polymer ?
#
loop_
_entity_poly.entity_id
_entity_poly.type
_entity_poly.pdbx_seq_one_letter_code
_entity_poly.pdbx_strand_id
1 'polypeptide(L)'
;MKQVISAIPLIALTLMRSTSAIHLPESWTNQLPDSFSLKANDNELKPFEYHQCPVDMPLSCTNNTEIGDSCCFEYPGGVLLQTQFWDYYPPVGPDDMFTLHGLWPDLCNGQFEQFCDDSMNIESAETILKDFGEEDLLKKMKLFWKNYNGNDESLWIHEFNKHGTCMNTIKSHCYDQSTYKKNQNVVDFYKKTVELFEDLPTYKWLSENGIVASQTQTYTRKQIEDTLSARFGQPVFVKCNNYVELKMSRNRN
;
A
#
# COMPACT_ATOMS: atom_id res chain seq x y z
N MET A 1 -10.27 -12.98 -10.12
CA MET A 1 -9.56 -12.75 -11.42
C MET A 1 -9.26 -11.26 -11.48
N LYS A 2 -7.99 -10.89 -11.61
CA LYS A 2 -7.45 -9.64 -11.05
C LYS A 2 -7.67 -8.43 -11.95
N GLN A 3 -8.18 -7.32 -11.41
CA GLN A 3 -7.77 -5.99 -11.86
C GLN A 3 -6.73 -5.49 -10.87
N VAL A 4 -5.48 -5.33 -11.31
CA VAL A 4 -4.44 -4.71 -10.47
C VAL A 4 -4.56 -3.23 -10.70
N ILE A 5 -4.94 -2.48 -9.67
CA ILE A 5 -4.67 -1.06 -9.63
C ILE A 5 -3.36 -0.93 -8.86
N SER A 6 -2.34 -0.46 -9.57
CA SER A 6 -1.07 -0.13 -8.95
C SER A 6 -0.94 1.38 -9.03
N ALA A 7 -0.99 2.03 -7.87
CA ALA A 7 -0.53 3.40 -7.79
C ALA A 7 1.01 3.33 -7.85
N ILE A 8 1.57 3.61 -9.03
CA ILE A 8 3.02 3.74 -9.23
C ILE A 8 3.27 5.21 -9.55
N PRO A 9 4.18 5.94 -8.90
CA PRO A 9 4.84 5.72 -7.61
C PRO A 9 4.28 6.66 -6.53
N LEU A 10 4.70 6.48 -5.28
CA LEU A 10 4.86 7.60 -4.34
C LEU A 10 5.97 8.56 -4.85
N ILE A 11 5.78 9.18 -6.02
CA ILE A 11 6.55 10.35 -6.46
C ILE A 11 5.54 11.48 -6.62
N ALA A 12 5.10 12.01 -5.48
CA ALA A 12 4.73 13.42 -5.28
C ALA A 12 3.92 13.54 -3.98
N LEU A 13 4.61 13.82 -2.88
CA LEU A 13 4.10 14.86 -2.00
C LEU A 13 4.90 16.14 -2.32
N THR A 14 4.67 16.71 -3.51
CA THR A 14 5.25 18.00 -3.86
C THR A 14 4.56 19.07 -3.02
N LEU A 15 5.29 19.55 -2.00
CA LEU A 15 5.27 20.90 -1.47
C LEU A 15 3.91 21.65 -1.52
N MET A 16 3.11 21.47 -0.47
CA MET A 16 2.46 22.60 0.20
C MET A 16 2.58 22.43 1.72
N ARG A 17 3.79 22.61 2.25
CA ARG A 17 3.98 23.18 3.59
C ARG A 17 4.49 24.61 3.42
N SER A 18 3.63 25.47 2.87
CA SER A 18 3.64 26.85 3.32
C SER A 18 2.83 26.89 4.62
N THR A 19 3.36 27.57 5.62
CA THR A 19 2.74 27.76 6.94
C THR A 19 1.46 28.57 6.80
N SER A 20 0.36 27.90 6.49
CA SER A 20 -1.01 28.36 6.69
C SER A 20 -1.87 27.11 6.75
N ALA A 21 -2.54 26.90 7.89
CA ALA A 21 -3.45 25.79 8.09
C ALA A 21 -4.39 25.67 6.89
N ILE A 22 -4.32 24.53 6.19
CA ILE A 22 -5.30 24.18 5.17
C ILE A 22 -6.62 23.99 5.93
N HIS A 23 -7.47 25.01 5.93
CA HIS A 23 -8.88 24.85 6.28
C HIS A 23 -9.51 24.00 5.17
N LEU A 24 -9.63 22.71 5.43
CA LEU A 24 -10.55 21.86 4.67
C LEU A 24 -11.96 22.42 4.83
N PRO A 25 -12.78 22.46 3.77
CA PRO A 25 -14.17 22.89 3.91
C PRO A 25 -14.90 21.98 4.91
N GLU A 26 -15.71 22.55 5.82
CA GLU A 26 -16.46 21.82 6.86
C GLU A 26 -17.34 20.66 6.32
N SER A 27 -17.60 20.63 5.01
CA SER A 27 -18.30 19.51 4.36
C SER A 27 -17.49 18.21 4.26
N TRP A 28 -16.18 18.24 4.54
CA TRP A 28 -15.28 17.08 4.42
C TRP A 28 -14.99 16.38 5.75
N THR A 29 -15.30 17.00 6.89
CA THR A 29 -15.04 16.42 8.22
C THR A 29 -16.16 15.51 8.71
N ASN A 30 -17.37 15.58 8.14
CA ASN A 30 -18.55 14.87 8.65
C ASN A 30 -18.98 13.62 7.87
N GLN A 31 -18.08 13.03 7.06
CA GLN A 31 -18.38 11.82 6.27
C GLN A 31 -17.31 10.73 6.35
N LEU A 32 -16.50 10.74 7.39
CA LEU A 32 -15.89 9.50 7.87
C LEU A 32 -16.93 8.85 8.81
N PRO A 33 -17.32 7.58 8.61
CA PRO A 33 -18.02 6.89 9.68
C PRO A 33 -17.16 7.00 10.94
N ASP A 34 -17.75 7.31 12.10
CA ASP A 34 -17.08 7.45 13.39
C ASP A 34 -16.21 6.21 13.76
N SER A 35 -16.35 5.11 13.02
CA SER A 35 -15.54 3.90 13.11
C SER A 35 -14.12 3.99 12.53
N PHE A 36 -13.77 5.04 11.80
CA PHE A 36 -12.42 5.25 11.24
C PHE A 36 -11.77 6.54 11.76
N SER A 37 -12.07 6.90 13.00
CA SER A 37 -11.23 7.85 13.74
C SER A 37 -9.95 7.11 14.14
N LEU A 38 -8.82 7.41 13.48
CA LEU A 38 -7.51 7.22 14.08
C LEU A 38 -7.39 8.20 15.25
N LYS A 39 -8.10 7.92 16.34
CA LYS A 39 -7.66 8.41 17.64
C LYS A 39 -6.39 7.62 17.91
N ALA A 40 -5.25 8.25 17.68
CA ALA A 40 -4.04 7.85 18.35
C ALA A 40 -4.40 7.80 19.84
N ASN A 41 -4.48 6.61 20.41
CA ASN A 41 -4.46 6.47 21.84
C ASN A 41 -3.06 6.94 22.24
N ASP A 42 -2.96 8.12 22.84
CA ASP A 42 -1.70 8.73 23.31
C ASP A 42 -1.06 7.94 24.48
N ASN A 43 -1.29 6.63 24.58
CA ASN A 43 -0.83 5.78 25.67
C ASN A 43 -0.35 4.38 25.22
N GLU A 44 0.07 4.19 23.97
CA GLU A 44 0.48 2.86 23.51
C GLU A 44 1.69 2.90 22.55
N LEU A 45 2.82 2.40 23.06
CA LEU A 45 4.13 2.20 22.43
C LEU A 45 4.84 3.49 21.94
N LYS A 46 6.06 3.71 22.44
CA LYS A 46 6.95 4.77 21.96
C LYS A 46 7.05 4.70 20.43
N PRO A 47 7.04 5.85 19.73
CA PRO A 47 7.16 5.88 18.28
C PRO A 47 8.44 5.12 17.89
N PHE A 48 8.27 4.11 17.04
CA PHE A 48 9.28 3.32 16.35
C PHE A 48 10.73 3.79 16.62
N GLU A 49 11.47 3.08 17.47
CA GLU A 49 12.91 3.32 17.70
C GLU A 49 13.70 2.90 16.46
N TYR A 50 13.66 3.75 15.44
CA TYR A 50 14.28 3.57 14.14
C TYR A 50 15.60 4.32 14.04
N HIS A 51 16.48 3.88 13.14
CA HIS A 51 17.63 4.67 12.71
C HIS A 51 17.17 6.08 12.26
N GLN A 52 17.76 7.13 12.84
CA GLN A 52 17.32 8.49 12.55
C GLN A 52 17.84 8.94 11.19
N CYS A 53 16.91 9.24 10.28
CA CYS A 53 17.23 9.70 8.95
C CYS A 53 17.17 11.23 8.82
N PRO A 54 18.06 11.85 8.03
CA PRO A 54 17.96 13.28 7.72
C PRO A 54 16.61 13.61 7.07
N VAL A 55 16.02 14.75 7.45
CA VAL A 55 14.69 15.17 6.96
C VAL A 55 14.75 15.62 5.49
N ASP A 56 15.92 16.05 5.05
CA ASP A 56 16.22 16.60 3.71
C ASP A 56 16.82 15.55 2.76
N MET A 57 16.59 14.27 3.01
CA MET A 57 16.99 13.20 2.10
C MET A 57 16.31 13.36 0.73
N PRO A 58 17.02 13.11 -0.38
CA PRO A 58 16.41 13.10 -1.70
C PRO A 58 15.40 11.97 -1.83
N LEU A 59 14.45 12.12 -2.75
CA LEU A 59 13.54 11.05 -3.10
C LEU A 59 14.29 9.92 -3.81
N SER A 60 13.94 8.68 -3.50
CA SER A 60 14.41 7.50 -4.22
C SER A 60 14.14 7.63 -5.73
N CYS A 61 15.03 7.08 -6.56
CA CYS A 61 14.99 7.17 -8.03
C CYS A 61 15.06 8.60 -8.63
N THR A 62 15.30 9.64 -7.84
CA THR A 62 15.53 11.01 -8.34
C THR A 62 17.00 11.42 -8.27
N ASN A 63 17.79 10.73 -7.44
CA ASN A 63 19.21 11.01 -7.31
C ASN A 63 20.04 10.22 -8.34
N ASN A 64 21.06 10.87 -8.91
CA ASN A 64 22.05 10.23 -9.78
C ASN A 64 23.27 9.73 -8.99
N THR A 65 23.33 10.02 -7.69
CA THR A 65 24.37 9.56 -6.78
C THR A 65 23.78 8.58 -5.78
N GLU A 66 24.45 7.45 -5.58
CA GLU A 66 24.09 6.47 -4.56
C GLU A 66 24.22 7.10 -3.18
N ILE A 67 23.19 6.94 -2.34
CA ILE A 67 23.24 7.36 -0.94
C ILE A 67 23.67 6.15 -0.13
N GLY A 68 24.83 6.24 0.54
CA GLY A 68 25.45 5.10 1.20
C GLY A 68 24.70 4.59 2.45
N ASP A 69 23.76 5.37 2.99
CA ASP A 69 22.93 4.93 4.11
C ASP A 69 21.65 4.26 3.60
N SER A 70 21.73 2.93 3.43
CA SER A 70 20.60 2.10 2.98
C SER A 70 19.44 2.04 3.97
N CYS A 71 19.66 2.39 5.24
CA CYS A 71 18.59 2.46 6.24
C CYS A 71 17.73 3.72 6.08
N CYS A 72 18.22 4.72 5.37
CA CYS A 72 17.52 5.97 5.09
C CYS A 72 17.14 6.16 3.62
N PHE A 73 17.45 5.20 2.75
CA PHE A 73 17.23 5.36 1.32
C PHE A 73 16.93 4.03 0.64
N GLU A 74 15.74 3.94 0.03
CA GLU A 74 15.37 2.79 -0.78
C GLU A 74 16.03 2.86 -2.16
N TYR A 75 17.03 2.01 -2.38
CA TYR A 75 17.70 1.83 -3.66
C TYR A 75 18.32 0.42 -3.76
N PRO A 76 18.23 -0.29 -4.89
CA PRO A 76 17.69 0.15 -6.18
C PRO A 76 16.15 0.06 -6.29
N GLY A 77 15.48 -0.61 -5.34
CA GLY A 77 14.02 -0.75 -5.22
C GLY A 77 13.26 0.50 -4.79
N GLY A 78 13.61 1.65 -5.37
CA GLY A 78 13.16 2.97 -4.93
C GLY A 78 11.74 3.36 -5.37
N VAL A 79 11.11 2.59 -6.26
CA VAL A 79 9.73 2.81 -6.70
C VAL A 79 8.85 1.93 -5.82
N LEU A 80 8.17 2.51 -4.82
CA LEU A 80 7.23 1.77 -3.97
C LEU A 80 5.83 1.75 -4.60
N LEU A 81 5.29 0.55 -4.82
CA LEU A 81 3.99 0.30 -5.42
C LEU A 81 3.01 -0.17 -4.35
N GLN A 82 2.01 0.63 -4.00
CA GLN A 82 0.85 0.15 -3.26
C GLN A 82 -0.14 -0.47 -4.27
N THR A 83 -0.39 -1.78 -4.14
CA THR A 83 -1.20 -2.52 -5.11
C THR A 83 -2.50 -3.02 -4.51
N GLN A 84 -3.57 -2.93 -5.31
CA GLN A 84 -4.93 -3.27 -4.91
C GLN A 84 -5.61 -4.18 -5.93
N PHE A 85 -6.61 -4.93 -5.46
CA PHE A 85 -7.46 -5.78 -6.27
C PHE A 85 -8.93 -5.39 -6.23
N TRP A 86 -9.56 -5.58 -7.38
CA TRP A 86 -11.00 -5.81 -7.47
C TRP A 86 -11.24 -7.27 -7.84
N ASP A 87 -11.48 -8.11 -6.85
CA ASP A 87 -11.84 -9.51 -7.06
C ASP A 87 -13.36 -9.67 -6.97
N TYR A 88 -13.99 -9.87 -8.13
CA TYR A 88 -15.44 -9.95 -8.28
C TYR A 88 -15.94 -11.38 -8.58
N TYR A 89 -15.04 -12.29 -8.95
CA TYR A 89 -15.39 -13.69 -9.25
C TYR A 89 -14.28 -14.66 -8.83
N PRO A 90 -14.46 -15.39 -7.71
CA PRO A 90 -15.47 -15.13 -6.68
C PRO A 90 -15.25 -13.73 -6.05
N PRO A 91 -16.32 -13.07 -5.55
CA PRO A 91 -16.17 -11.82 -4.81
C PRO A 91 -15.45 -12.07 -3.48
N VAL A 92 -14.55 -11.16 -3.10
CA VAL A 92 -13.78 -11.25 -1.85
C VAL A 92 -13.56 -9.87 -1.26
N GLY A 93 -13.73 -9.77 0.07
CA GLY A 93 -13.72 -8.48 0.76
C GLY A 93 -15.08 -7.77 0.70
N PRO A 94 -15.14 -6.52 1.18
CA PRO A 94 -16.37 -5.72 1.14
C PRO A 94 -16.78 -5.30 -0.28
N ASP A 95 -18.08 -5.17 -0.52
CA ASP A 95 -18.65 -4.82 -1.85
C ASP A 95 -18.35 -3.38 -2.30
N ASP A 96 -17.91 -2.52 -1.38
CA ASP A 96 -17.62 -1.11 -1.57
C ASP A 96 -16.14 -0.77 -1.33
N MET A 97 -15.27 -1.77 -1.47
CA MET A 97 -13.85 -1.63 -1.16
C MET A 97 -12.99 -2.49 -2.09
N PHE A 98 -11.89 -1.93 -2.58
CA PHE A 98 -10.82 -2.72 -3.20
C PHE A 98 -10.07 -3.48 -2.10
N THR A 99 -9.56 -4.67 -2.38
CA THR A 99 -8.73 -5.39 -1.41
C THR A 99 -7.25 -5.06 -1.60
N LEU A 100 -6.49 -5.09 -0.52
CA LEU A 100 -5.04 -4.95 -0.52
C LEU A 100 -4.40 -6.19 -1.17
N HIS A 101 -3.49 -5.97 -2.11
CA HIS A 101 -2.63 -7.01 -2.66
C HIS A 101 -1.25 -7.01 -1.99
N GLY A 102 -0.55 -5.88 -1.98
CA GLY A 102 0.77 -5.77 -1.35
C GLY A 102 1.47 -4.42 -1.59
N LEU A 103 2.67 -4.29 -1.01
CA LEU A 103 3.57 -3.15 -1.17
C LEU A 103 4.91 -3.63 -1.75
N TRP A 104 5.28 -3.15 -2.94
CA TRP A 104 6.39 -3.72 -3.70
C TRP A 104 7.48 -2.68 -4.00
N PRO A 105 8.76 -3.01 -3.76
CA PRO A 105 9.88 -2.17 -4.18
C PRO A 105 10.33 -2.54 -5.60
N ASP A 106 9.82 -1.82 -6.60
CA ASP A 106 10.33 -1.94 -7.96
C ASP A 106 11.62 -1.13 -8.12
N LEU A 107 12.48 -1.62 -9.00
CA LEU A 107 13.70 -0.95 -9.39
C LEU A 107 13.39 0.36 -10.12
N CYS A 108 14.26 1.36 -9.99
CA CYS A 108 14.10 2.65 -10.67
C CYS A 108 14.02 2.56 -12.22
N ASN A 109 14.39 1.42 -12.81
CA ASN A 109 14.27 1.15 -14.24
C ASN A 109 12.98 0.42 -14.65
N GLY A 110 12.06 0.17 -13.70
CA GLY A 110 10.80 -0.54 -13.92
C GLY A 110 10.88 -2.08 -13.90
N GLN A 111 12.05 -2.65 -13.60
CA GLN A 111 12.17 -4.07 -13.24
C GLN A 111 11.88 -4.26 -11.74
N PHE A 112 11.94 -5.50 -11.24
CA PHE A 112 11.75 -5.80 -9.82
C PHE A 112 12.67 -6.95 -9.39
N GLU A 113 13.02 -6.96 -8.11
CA GLU A 113 13.63 -8.11 -7.44
C GLU A 113 12.59 -8.86 -6.62
N GLN A 114 12.90 -10.09 -6.24
CA GLN A 114 12.01 -10.93 -5.46
C GLN A 114 12.80 -11.91 -4.60
N PHE A 115 12.30 -12.20 -3.40
CA PHE A 115 12.93 -13.14 -2.46
C PHE A 115 14.39 -12.77 -2.16
N CYS A 116 14.64 -11.51 -1.80
CA CYS A 116 15.97 -10.94 -1.74
C CYS A 116 16.79 -11.38 -0.52
N ASP A 117 16.16 -11.98 0.49
CA ASP A 117 16.83 -12.36 1.74
C ASP A 117 16.11 -13.54 2.43
N ASP A 118 16.63 -14.74 2.20
CA ASP A 118 16.06 -15.96 2.78
C ASP A 118 16.13 -15.99 4.31
N SER A 119 17.05 -15.24 4.92
CA SER A 119 17.18 -15.18 6.39
C SER A 119 16.03 -14.41 7.06
N MET A 120 15.31 -13.60 6.28
CA MET A 120 14.13 -12.85 6.73
C MET A 120 12.83 -13.62 6.52
N ASN A 121 12.83 -14.73 5.78
CA ASN A 121 11.59 -15.43 5.47
C ASN A 121 10.81 -15.84 6.73
N ILE A 122 9.50 -15.62 6.68
CA ILE A 122 8.57 -16.00 7.73
C ILE A 122 7.75 -17.21 7.30
N GLU A 123 7.28 -17.97 8.29
CA GLU A 123 6.37 -19.11 8.10
C GLU A 123 4.94 -18.80 8.58
N SER A 124 4.77 -17.76 9.40
CA SER A 124 3.46 -17.26 9.79
C SER A 124 3.48 -15.78 10.12
N ALA A 125 2.68 -15.00 9.37
CA ALA A 125 2.39 -13.61 9.68
C ALA A 125 1.45 -13.51 10.89
N GLU A 126 0.40 -14.35 10.96
CA GLU A 126 -0.57 -14.32 12.05
C GLU A 126 0.08 -14.57 13.43
N THR A 127 0.99 -15.55 13.55
CA THR A 127 1.72 -15.78 14.81
C THR A 127 2.57 -14.57 15.18
N ILE A 128 3.34 -14.02 14.23
CA ILE A 128 4.22 -12.86 14.48
C ILE A 128 3.40 -11.66 14.96
N LEU A 129 2.29 -11.34 14.28
CA LEU A 129 1.44 -10.21 14.65
C LEU A 129 0.83 -10.39 16.04
N LYS A 130 0.37 -11.59 16.39
CA LYS A 130 -0.14 -11.90 17.72
C LYS A 130 0.93 -11.79 18.81
N ASP A 131 2.14 -12.26 18.54
CA ASP A 131 3.26 -12.17 19.49
C ASP A 131 3.64 -10.72 19.81
N PHE A 132 3.32 -9.79 18.89
CA PHE A 132 3.50 -8.34 19.07
C PHE A 132 2.25 -7.61 19.61
N GLY A 133 1.12 -8.31 19.83
CA GLY A 133 -0.12 -7.68 20.29
C GLY A 133 -0.82 -6.85 19.21
N GLU A 134 -0.66 -7.23 17.94
CA GLU A 134 -1.21 -6.52 16.77
C GLU A 134 -2.55 -7.13 16.31
N GLU A 135 -3.45 -7.46 17.24
CA GLU A 135 -4.74 -8.08 16.92
C GLU A 135 -5.64 -7.18 16.07
N ASP A 136 -5.58 -5.86 16.25
CA ASP A 136 -6.37 -4.92 15.46
C ASP A 136 -5.85 -4.80 14.02
N LEU A 137 -4.52 -4.81 13.83
CA LEU A 137 -3.93 -4.94 12.49
C LEU A 137 -4.34 -6.25 11.83
N LEU A 138 -4.30 -7.37 12.56
CA LEU A 138 -4.72 -8.67 12.05
C LEU A 138 -6.21 -8.67 11.65
N LYS A 139 -7.09 -8.01 12.42
CA LYS A 139 -8.51 -7.84 12.05
C LYS A 139 -8.65 -7.06 10.75
N LYS A 140 -7.91 -5.97 10.57
CA LYS A 140 -7.88 -5.18 9.33
C LYS A 140 -7.40 -6.03 8.14
N MET A 141 -6.29 -6.75 8.31
CA MET A 141 -5.76 -7.65 7.27
C MET A 141 -6.77 -8.73 6.88
N LYS A 142 -7.47 -9.34 7.86
CA LYS A 142 -8.54 -10.33 7.61
C LYS A 142 -9.76 -9.74 6.89
N LEU A 143 -9.99 -8.43 7.01
CA LEU A 143 -11.10 -7.74 6.35
C LEU A 143 -10.79 -7.43 4.88
N PHE A 144 -9.61 -6.89 4.58
CA PHE A 144 -9.33 -6.36 3.22
C PHE A 144 -8.02 -6.84 2.57
N TRP A 145 -7.14 -7.59 3.24
CA TRP A 145 -5.96 -8.20 2.58
C TRP A 145 -6.24 -9.66 2.24
N LYS A 146 -7.13 -9.87 1.28
CA LYS A 146 -7.78 -11.15 1.02
C LYS A 146 -7.07 -11.97 -0.05
N ASN A 147 -7.01 -13.27 0.13
CA ASN A 147 -6.62 -14.22 -0.91
C ASN A 147 -7.87 -14.81 -1.60
N TYR A 148 -8.12 -14.43 -2.84
CA TYR A 148 -9.27 -14.93 -3.61
C TYR A 148 -9.25 -16.44 -3.88
N ASN A 149 -8.08 -17.09 -3.79
CA ASN A 149 -7.89 -18.50 -4.10
C ASN A 149 -7.11 -19.22 -2.99
N GLY A 150 -7.60 -19.12 -1.75
CA GLY A 150 -7.08 -19.92 -0.65
C GLY A 150 -7.09 -19.19 0.68
N ASN A 151 -6.05 -19.45 1.47
CA ASN A 151 -5.87 -18.89 2.79
C ASN A 151 -5.20 -17.50 2.72
N ASP A 152 -5.74 -16.51 3.42
CA ASP A 152 -5.16 -15.15 3.48
C ASP A 152 -3.71 -15.18 4.01
N GLU A 153 -3.44 -16.02 5.02
CA GLU A 153 -2.10 -16.18 5.61
C GLU A 153 -1.04 -16.54 4.56
N SER A 154 -1.40 -17.40 3.59
CA SER A 154 -0.46 -17.78 2.52
C SER A 154 -0.11 -16.61 1.60
N LEU A 155 -1.05 -15.67 1.41
CA LEU A 155 -0.78 -14.44 0.69
C LEU A 155 0.11 -13.52 1.53
N TRP A 156 -0.18 -13.33 2.82
CA TRP A 156 0.63 -12.43 3.67
C TRP A 156 2.08 -12.90 3.79
N ILE A 157 2.32 -14.21 3.92
CA ILE A 157 3.64 -14.82 3.89
C ILE A 157 4.31 -14.57 2.53
N HIS A 158 3.58 -14.78 1.43
CA HIS A 158 4.11 -14.52 0.08
C HIS A 158 4.54 -13.06 -0.08
N GLU A 159 3.70 -12.10 0.30
CA GLU A 159 3.98 -10.68 0.13
C GLU A 159 5.21 -10.24 0.93
N PHE A 160 5.36 -10.70 2.18
CA PHE A 160 6.56 -10.36 2.94
C PHE A 160 7.81 -11.06 2.38
N ASN A 161 7.78 -12.39 2.21
CA ASN A 161 8.94 -13.16 1.77
C ASN A 161 9.42 -12.76 0.38
N LYS A 162 8.48 -12.39 -0.51
CA LYS A 162 8.81 -12.00 -1.87
C LYS A 162 9.19 -10.53 -2.01
N HIS A 163 8.47 -9.62 -1.36
CA HIS A 163 8.60 -8.18 -1.58
C HIS A 163 9.17 -7.44 -0.38
N GLY A 164 8.72 -7.74 0.85
CA GLY A 164 9.27 -7.15 2.07
C GLY A 164 10.76 -7.43 2.25
N THR A 165 11.23 -8.64 1.91
CA THR A 165 12.66 -9.00 1.99
C THR A 165 13.56 -8.17 1.06
N CYS A 166 12.98 -7.48 0.06
CA CYS A 166 13.68 -6.64 -0.90
C CYS A 166 13.74 -5.15 -0.53
N MET A 167 13.13 -4.76 0.59
CA MET A 167 13.21 -3.38 1.11
C MET A 167 14.45 -3.22 1.98
N ASN A 168 15.25 -2.19 1.71
CA ASN A 168 16.50 -1.94 2.42
C ASN A 168 16.27 -1.30 3.78
N THR A 169 15.33 -0.36 3.84
CA THR A 169 15.12 0.45 5.04
C THR A 169 14.65 -0.43 6.18
N ILE A 170 13.84 -1.46 5.92
CA ILE A 170 13.29 -2.34 6.97
C ILE A 170 14.22 -3.51 7.36
N LYS A 171 15.48 -3.51 6.93
CA LYS A 171 16.42 -4.55 7.36
C LYS A 171 16.65 -4.46 8.87
N SER A 172 16.83 -5.60 9.54
CA SER A 172 16.97 -5.66 11.00
C SER A 172 18.13 -4.79 11.54
N HIS A 173 19.19 -4.60 10.75
CA HIS A 173 20.32 -3.74 11.13
C HIS A 173 19.99 -2.24 11.14
N CYS A 174 18.86 -1.83 10.57
CA CYS A 174 18.36 -0.45 10.57
C CYS A 174 17.57 -0.09 11.84
N TYR A 175 17.43 -1.03 12.77
CA TYR A 175 16.79 -0.83 14.06
C TYR A 175 17.84 -0.65 15.16
N ASP A 176 17.45 -0.04 16.28
CA ASP A 176 18.31 -0.01 17.46
C ASP A 176 18.53 -1.44 17.98
N GLN A 177 19.76 -1.94 17.85
CA GLN A 177 20.11 -3.30 18.23
C GLN A 177 19.97 -3.56 19.74
N SER A 178 19.91 -2.52 20.57
CA SER A 178 19.72 -2.65 22.01
C SER A 178 18.27 -2.95 22.40
N THR A 179 17.31 -2.63 21.53
CA THR A 179 15.86 -2.79 21.79
C THR A 179 15.13 -3.62 20.73
N TYR A 180 15.77 -3.91 19.60
CA TYR A 180 15.19 -4.69 18.51
C TYR A 180 14.66 -6.05 18.96
N LYS A 181 13.40 -6.31 18.61
CA LYS A 181 12.77 -7.62 18.79
C LYS A 181 12.78 -8.37 17.46
N LYS A 182 13.09 -9.67 17.49
CA LYS A 182 12.99 -10.52 16.30
C LYS A 182 11.60 -10.35 15.66
N ASN A 183 11.58 -10.14 14.35
CA ASN A 183 10.38 -9.89 13.52
C ASN A 183 9.71 -8.52 13.70
N GLN A 184 10.31 -7.57 14.45
CA GLN A 184 9.77 -6.21 14.53
C GLN A 184 9.64 -5.57 13.15
N ASN A 185 10.64 -5.76 12.28
CA ASN A 185 10.61 -5.29 10.91
C ASN A 185 9.50 -5.92 10.05
N VAL A 186 9.12 -7.17 10.34
CA VAL A 186 7.99 -7.85 9.68
C VAL A 186 6.68 -7.16 10.05
N VAL A 187 6.49 -6.86 11.34
CA VAL A 187 5.32 -6.13 11.84
C VAL A 187 5.24 -4.75 11.21
N ASP A 188 6.36 -4.04 11.12
CA ASP A 188 6.43 -2.69 10.56
C ASP A 188 6.11 -2.67 9.06
N PHE A 189 6.53 -3.69 8.29
CA PHE A 189 6.09 -3.88 6.91
C PHE A 189 4.57 -3.99 6.80
N TYR A 190 3.93 -4.84 7.62
CA TYR A 190 2.47 -5.02 7.57
C TYR A 190 1.73 -3.76 8.00
N LYS A 191 2.17 -3.10 9.07
CA LYS A 191 1.62 -1.81 9.51
C LYS A 191 1.68 -0.78 8.39
N LYS A 192 2.86 -0.59 7.79
CA LYS A 192 3.04 0.45 6.77
C LYS A 192 2.26 0.13 5.50
N THR A 193 2.18 -1.14 5.12
CA THR A 193 1.40 -1.57 3.95
C THR A 193 -0.09 -1.31 4.16
N VAL A 194 -0.62 -1.59 5.36
CA VAL A 194 -2.02 -1.32 5.71
C VAL A 194 -2.30 0.19 5.80
N GLU A 195 -1.42 0.96 6.45
CA GLU A 195 -1.52 2.42 6.55
C GLU A 195 -1.62 3.07 5.15
N LEU A 196 -0.70 2.72 4.23
CA LEU A 196 -0.71 3.24 2.86
C LEU A 196 -1.95 2.83 2.07
N PHE A 197 -2.51 1.65 2.34
CA PHE A 197 -3.74 1.21 1.70
C PHE A 197 -4.97 1.98 2.18
N GLU A 198 -5.08 2.24 3.49
CA GLU A 198 -6.20 3.00 4.07
C GLU A 198 -6.24 4.45 3.54
N ASP A 199 -5.07 5.04 3.23
CA ASP A 199 -4.94 6.36 2.61
C ASP A 199 -5.32 6.41 1.11
N LEU A 200 -5.56 5.25 0.48
CA LEU A 200 -5.90 5.12 -0.94
C LEU A 200 -7.28 4.50 -1.14
N PRO A 201 -8.39 5.22 -0.80
CA PRO A 201 -9.75 4.70 -0.87
C PRO A 201 -10.29 4.66 -2.32
N THR A 202 -9.70 3.78 -3.13
CA THR A 202 -9.91 3.66 -4.59
C THR A 202 -11.39 3.55 -4.98
N TYR A 203 -12.18 2.74 -4.27
CA TYR A 203 -13.62 2.61 -4.55
C TYR A 203 -14.36 3.94 -4.37
N LYS A 204 -14.08 4.66 -3.26
CA LYS A 204 -14.69 5.95 -2.96
C LYS A 204 -14.37 6.98 -4.04
N TRP A 205 -13.11 7.04 -4.48
CA TRP A 205 -12.69 7.94 -5.55
C TRP A 205 -13.41 7.69 -6.87
N LEU A 206 -13.63 6.43 -7.21
CA LEU A 206 -14.39 6.03 -8.40
C LEU A 206 -15.88 6.33 -8.24
N SER A 207 -16.49 5.96 -7.11
CA SER A 207 -17.93 6.09 -6.89
C SER A 207 -18.39 7.55 -6.82
N GLU A 208 -17.59 8.45 -6.23
CA GLU A 208 -17.82 9.89 -6.23
C GLU A 208 -17.81 10.51 -7.64
N ASN A 209 -17.23 9.82 -8.62
CA ASN A 209 -17.23 10.21 -10.04
C ASN A 209 -18.20 9.36 -10.88
N GLY A 210 -19.14 8.67 -10.22
CA GLY A 210 -20.15 7.84 -10.88
C GLY A 210 -19.61 6.54 -11.47
N ILE A 211 -18.37 6.16 -11.17
CA ILE A 211 -17.77 4.88 -11.56
C ILE A 211 -18.05 3.87 -10.43
N VAL A 212 -19.15 3.14 -10.58
CA VAL A 212 -19.58 2.09 -9.63
C VAL A 212 -19.65 0.73 -10.32
N ALA A 213 -19.53 -0.34 -9.54
CA ALA A 213 -19.73 -1.70 -10.02
C ALA A 213 -21.11 -1.86 -10.65
N SER A 214 -21.18 -2.48 -11.83
CA SER A 214 -22.42 -2.62 -12.59
C SER A 214 -22.37 -3.81 -13.54
N GLN A 215 -23.50 -4.49 -13.72
CA GLN A 215 -23.64 -5.55 -14.72
C GLN A 215 -23.90 -5.01 -16.14
N THR A 216 -24.30 -3.74 -16.26
CA THR A 216 -24.73 -3.13 -17.53
C THR A 216 -23.89 -1.92 -17.91
N GLN A 217 -23.52 -1.09 -16.94
CA GLN A 217 -22.71 0.10 -17.18
C GLN A 217 -21.26 -0.30 -17.43
N THR A 218 -20.64 0.42 -18.37
CA THR A 218 -19.23 0.22 -18.72
C THR A 218 -18.48 1.54 -18.64
N TYR A 219 -17.17 1.45 -18.39
CA TYR A 219 -16.27 2.60 -18.30
C TYR A 219 -15.02 2.30 -19.10
N THR A 220 -14.46 3.32 -19.74
CA THR A 220 -13.20 3.19 -20.47
C THR A 220 -12.02 3.15 -19.49
N ARG A 221 -10.90 2.57 -19.94
CA ARG A 221 -9.63 2.60 -19.21
C ARG A 221 -9.24 4.01 -18.80
N LYS A 222 -9.31 4.92 -19.77
CA LYS A 222 -8.97 6.32 -19.57
C LYS A 222 -9.83 6.98 -18.50
N GLN A 223 -11.14 6.72 -18.45
CA GLN A 223 -12.00 7.29 -17.40
C GLN A 223 -11.59 6.85 -16.00
N ILE A 224 -11.23 5.57 -15.82
CA ILE A 224 -10.77 5.05 -14.53
C ILE A 224 -9.40 5.66 -14.19
N GLU A 225 -8.45 5.61 -15.11
CA GLU A 225 -7.10 6.15 -14.92
C GLU A 225 -7.12 7.67 -14.64
N ASP A 226 -7.89 8.46 -15.40
CA ASP A 226 -8.03 9.90 -15.19
C ASP A 226 -8.63 10.19 -13.81
N THR A 227 -9.67 9.45 -13.39
CA THR A 227 -10.33 9.64 -12.10
C THR A 227 -9.36 9.38 -10.95
N LEU A 228 -8.66 8.25 -11.00
CA LEU A 228 -7.71 7.87 -9.96
C LEU A 228 -6.49 8.77 -9.95
N SER A 229 -5.96 9.14 -11.13
CA SER A 229 -4.78 10.02 -11.22
C SER A 229 -5.10 11.42 -10.72
N ALA A 230 -6.31 11.94 -10.98
CA ALA A 230 -6.74 13.24 -10.46
C ALA A 230 -6.88 13.25 -8.94
N ARG A 231 -7.28 12.14 -8.33
CA ARG A 231 -7.40 11.98 -6.87
C ARG A 231 -6.05 11.73 -6.19
N PHE A 232 -5.21 10.91 -6.81
CA PHE A 232 -3.89 10.56 -6.29
C PHE A 232 -2.84 11.66 -6.50
N GLY A 233 -3.01 12.48 -7.55
CA GLY A 233 -2.06 13.54 -7.92
C GLY A 233 -0.91 13.07 -8.81
N GLN A 234 -0.88 11.78 -9.17
CA GLN A 234 0.11 11.16 -10.07
C GLN A 234 -0.56 10.12 -10.97
N PRO A 235 0.07 9.72 -12.09
CA PRO A 235 -0.45 8.67 -12.94
C PRO A 235 -0.70 7.37 -12.17
N VAL A 236 -1.89 6.80 -12.31
CA VAL A 236 -2.23 5.49 -11.73
C VAL A 236 -2.27 4.44 -12.83
N PHE A 237 -1.64 3.28 -12.59
CA PHE A 237 -1.66 2.16 -13.52
C PHE A 237 -2.85 1.25 -13.24
N VAL A 238 -3.68 1.03 -14.27
CA VAL A 238 -4.83 0.10 -14.21
C VAL A 238 -4.59 -1.06 -15.17
N LYS A 239 -4.53 -2.27 -14.62
CA LYS A 239 -4.52 -3.51 -15.40
C LYS A 239 -5.91 -4.14 -15.39
N CYS A 240 -6.50 -4.29 -16.56
CA CYS A 240 -7.74 -5.05 -16.71
C CYS A 240 -7.48 -6.46 -17.20
N ASN A 241 -8.30 -7.39 -16.74
CA ASN A 241 -8.44 -8.71 -17.36
C ASN A 241 -9.56 -8.69 -18.41
N ASN A 242 -9.61 -9.72 -19.25
CA ASN A 242 -10.56 -9.79 -20.37
C ASN A 242 -11.95 -10.36 -19.99
N TYR A 243 -12.26 -10.51 -18.69
CA TYR A 243 -13.51 -11.13 -18.26
C TYR A 243 -14.46 -10.05 -17.69
N VAL A 244 -15.71 -10.17 -18.10
CA VAL A 244 -16.88 -9.33 -17.79
C VAL A 244 -16.92 -9.11 -16.27
N GLU A 245 -16.76 -7.91 -15.71
CA GLU A 245 -17.85 -6.93 -15.49
C GLU A 245 -17.38 -5.46 -15.35
N LEU A 246 -16.08 -5.18 -15.56
CA LEU A 246 -15.62 -3.85 -15.97
C LEU A 246 -15.23 -3.96 -17.44
N LYS A 247 -16.23 -4.05 -18.33
CA LYS A 247 -16.01 -4.04 -19.77
C LYS A 247 -15.47 -2.67 -20.18
N MET A 248 -14.15 -2.47 -20.10
CA MET A 248 -13.50 -1.39 -20.82
C MET A 248 -13.71 -1.63 -22.30
N SER A 249 -14.60 -0.84 -22.91
CA SER A 249 -14.85 -0.87 -24.35
C SER A 249 -13.53 -0.86 -25.12
N ARG A 250 -13.22 -1.97 -25.80
CA ARG A 250 -12.19 -2.00 -26.84
C ARG A 250 -12.75 -1.25 -28.04
N ASN A 251 -12.51 0.05 -28.13
CA ASN A 251 -12.56 0.72 -29.42
C ASN A 251 -11.31 0.32 -30.21
N ARG A 252 -11.44 -0.74 -31.03
CA ARG A 252 -10.58 -0.95 -32.19
C ARG A 252 -11.18 -0.15 -33.34
N ASN A 253 -10.51 0.93 -33.73
CA ASN A 253 -10.49 1.38 -35.13
C ASN A 253 -9.23 0.81 -35.76
#